data_AF-A0A416HLN3-F1
#
_entry.id   AF-A0A416HLN3-F1
#
_cell.length_a   1.000
_cell.length_b   1.000
_cell.length_c   1.000
_cell.angle_alpha   90.00
_cell.angle_beta   90.00
_cell.angle_gamma   90.00
#
_symmetry.space_group_name_H-M   'P 1'
#
loop_
_entity.id
_entity.type
_entity.pdbx_description
1 polymer ?
#
loop_
_entity_poly.entity_id
_entity_poly.type
_entity_poly.pdbx_seq_one_letter_code
_entity_poly.pdbx_strand_id
1 'polypeptide(L)'
;MGCWGISALQSDSGLDAISYVRKKLLWEGRLDLDTVIDTLQKSSWNRPPEASEGLSHTSFMAVAELIVLYLNKDAASLDYVGQWSEKDGKFASIQSFTASKESLAYLRDYLSDSLRYAKENAKCKAEHEEMWGGWFEEENWIGWQEHMEALVSCLDTLLAAEGNLLELVPQQQIKRDDRDKEGKKLFLPEDGMTVTFSVIMLSGRNKKGQLLQDEIYTGGCITSRFIPNLPDFKEFAEKCRPDQFIEVDNYAYELEGDSWHTRKAVKWEIRQIVGDNFPYNYDGDILHTVSHDGPDQFYIKDGVMYKGSQDKVLDLSMKH
;
A
#
# COMPACT_ATOMS: atom_id res chain seq x y z
N MET A 1 -16.74 16.49 -1.05
CA MET A 1 -15.53 16.62 -1.87
C MET A 1 -15.46 18.06 -2.37
N GLY A 2 -14.38 18.76 -2.04
CA GLY A 2 -14.10 20.12 -2.47
C GLY A 2 -13.20 20.16 -3.71
N CYS A 3 -13.22 21.30 -4.39
CA CYS A 3 -12.24 21.66 -5.42
C CYS A 3 -11.93 23.15 -5.28
N TRP A 4 -10.74 23.55 -5.69
CA TRP A 4 -10.25 24.92 -5.52
C TRP A 4 -9.50 25.43 -6.75
N GLY A 5 -9.69 24.79 -7.89
CA GLY A 5 -9.13 25.20 -9.17
C GLY A 5 -9.69 24.37 -10.32
N ILE A 6 -9.13 24.58 -11.51
CA ILE A 6 -9.58 23.97 -12.78
C ILE A 6 -8.95 22.61 -13.07
N SER A 7 -7.87 22.26 -12.35
CA SER A 7 -7.16 20.99 -12.48
C SER A 7 -7.78 19.94 -11.56
N ALA A 8 -7.82 18.68 -12.01
CA ALA A 8 -8.24 17.57 -11.17
C ALA A 8 -7.31 17.37 -9.96
N LEU A 9 -6.00 17.66 -10.09
CA LEU A 9 -5.04 17.70 -8.98
C LEU A 9 -5.31 18.84 -7.97
N GLN A 10 -6.28 19.71 -8.24
CA GLN A 10 -6.79 20.73 -7.32
C GLN A 10 -8.21 20.39 -6.82
N SER A 11 -8.51 19.09 -6.76
CA SER A 11 -9.77 18.54 -6.26
C SER A 11 -9.52 17.31 -5.40
N ASP A 12 -10.42 17.06 -4.43
CA ASP A 12 -10.36 15.85 -3.61
C ASP A 12 -10.41 14.58 -4.49
N SER A 13 -11.31 14.54 -5.48
CA SER A 13 -11.47 13.38 -6.38
C SER A 13 -10.20 13.04 -7.16
N GLY A 14 -9.49 14.06 -7.65
CA GLY A 14 -8.25 13.83 -8.39
C GLY A 14 -7.09 13.47 -7.47
N LEU A 15 -6.98 14.11 -6.30
CA LEU A 15 -5.95 13.77 -5.31
C LEU A 15 -6.13 12.37 -4.73
N ASP A 16 -7.37 11.95 -4.47
CA ASP A 16 -7.70 10.60 -4.02
C ASP A 16 -7.30 9.56 -5.08
N ALA A 17 -7.57 9.84 -6.36
CA ALA A 17 -7.19 8.96 -7.46
C ALA A 17 -5.67 8.81 -7.58
N ILE A 18 -4.92 9.91 -7.50
CA ILE A 18 -3.45 9.88 -7.59
C ILE A 18 -2.83 9.23 -6.35
N SER A 19 -3.38 9.49 -5.16
CA SER A 19 -3.00 8.79 -3.92
C SER A 19 -3.24 7.28 -4.04
N TYR A 20 -4.36 6.88 -4.64
CA TYR A 20 -4.67 5.48 -4.88
C TYR A 20 -3.70 4.82 -5.87
N VAL A 21 -3.37 5.50 -6.99
CA VAL A 21 -2.34 5.05 -7.94
C VAL A 21 -0.98 4.93 -7.24
N ARG A 22 -0.61 5.92 -6.42
CA ARG A 22 0.64 5.89 -5.63
C ARG A 22 0.72 4.65 -4.74
N LYS A 23 -0.35 4.34 -4.03
CA LYS A 23 -0.38 3.25 -3.05
C LYS A 23 -0.43 1.87 -3.69
N LYS A 24 -1.17 1.72 -4.80
CA LYS A 24 -1.44 0.40 -5.39
C LYS A 24 -0.52 0.03 -6.55
N LEU A 25 0.08 0.99 -7.25
CA LEU A 25 0.72 0.73 -8.55
C LEU A 25 2.21 1.09 -8.63
N LEU A 26 2.83 1.63 -7.57
CA LEU A 26 4.23 2.10 -7.60
C LEU A 26 5.29 1.17 -6.96
N TRP A 27 4.98 -0.11 -6.76
CA TRP A 27 5.84 -1.07 -6.03
C TRP A 27 7.23 -1.32 -6.66
N GLU A 28 7.39 -1.17 -7.98
CA GLU A 28 8.68 -1.40 -8.67
C GLU A 28 9.24 -0.16 -9.38
N GLY A 29 8.68 1.04 -9.12
CA GLY A 29 9.03 2.23 -9.87
C GLY A 29 8.66 2.13 -11.36
N ARG A 30 7.67 1.29 -11.70
CA ARG A 30 7.12 1.15 -13.04
C ARG A 30 5.65 1.47 -13.02
N LEU A 31 5.20 2.30 -13.95
CA LEU A 31 3.81 2.63 -14.13
C LEU A 31 3.38 2.21 -15.54
N ASP A 32 2.18 1.68 -15.65
CA ASP A 32 1.59 1.27 -16.93
C ASP A 32 0.17 1.80 -17.01
N LEU A 33 -0.14 2.57 -18.06
CA LEU A 33 -1.41 3.29 -18.17
C LEU A 33 -2.60 2.32 -18.24
N ASP A 34 -2.45 1.20 -18.93
CA ASP A 34 -3.48 0.17 -19.04
C ASP A 34 -3.84 -0.37 -17.64
N THR A 35 -2.82 -0.66 -16.83
CA THR A 35 -2.99 -1.07 -15.43
C THR A 35 -3.63 0.03 -14.57
N VAL A 36 -3.24 1.29 -14.76
CA VAL A 36 -3.84 2.44 -14.05
C VAL A 36 -5.34 2.56 -14.35
N ILE A 37 -5.72 2.49 -15.63
CA ILE A 37 -7.12 2.61 -16.07
C ILE A 37 -7.96 1.47 -15.49
N ASP A 38 -7.51 0.22 -15.63
CA ASP A 38 -8.21 -0.96 -15.12
C ASP A 38 -8.39 -0.90 -13.58
N THR A 39 -7.35 -0.47 -12.88
CA THR A 39 -7.35 -0.31 -11.42
C THR A 39 -8.35 0.75 -10.96
N LEU A 40 -8.39 1.91 -11.61
CA LEU A 40 -9.35 2.96 -11.28
C LEU A 40 -10.78 2.54 -11.58
N GLN A 41 -11.05 1.88 -12.72
CA GLN A 41 -12.39 1.41 -13.06
C GLN A 41 -12.96 0.39 -12.07
N LYS A 42 -12.10 -0.42 -11.44
CA LYS A 42 -12.49 -1.41 -10.42
C LYS A 42 -12.65 -0.81 -9.03
N SER A 43 -12.16 0.41 -8.79
CA SER A 43 -12.24 1.05 -7.49
C SER A 43 -13.67 1.47 -7.15
N SER A 44 -14.18 1.10 -5.98
CA SER A 44 -15.49 1.59 -5.52
C SER A 44 -15.51 3.08 -5.20
N TRP A 45 -14.34 3.69 -4.97
CA TRP A 45 -14.19 5.10 -4.58
C TRP A 45 -13.63 5.97 -5.71
N ASN A 46 -12.66 5.46 -6.47
CA ASN A 46 -11.93 6.24 -7.49
C ASN A 46 -12.41 5.95 -8.92
N ARG A 47 -13.44 5.12 -9.11
CA ARG A 47 -13.99 4.84 -10.43
C ARG A 47 -14.51 6.15 -11.04
N PRO A 48 -14.08 6.49 -12.27
CA PRO A 48 -14.62 7.66 -12.93
C PRO A 48 -16.11 7.46 -13.23
N PRO A 49 -16.92 8.53 -13.15
CA PRO A 49 -18.31 8.52 -13.57
C PRO A 49 -18.41 8.29 -15.09
N GLU A 50 -19.61 8.00 -15.58
CA GLU A 50 -19.85 7.92 -17.02
C GLU A 50 -19.59 9.29 -17.67
N ALA A 51 -18.96 9.30 -18.85
CA ALA A 51 -18.57 10.55 -19.50
C ALA A 51 -19.78 11.47 -19.78
N SER A 52 -20.96 10.89 -20.02
CA SER A 52 -22.22 11.60 -20.21
C SER A 52 -22.68 12.45 -19.03
N GLU A 53 -22.19 12.15 -17.82
CA GLU A 53 -22.47 12.97 -16.64
C GLU A 53 -21.77 14.33 -16.71
N GLY A 54 -20.67 14.44 -17.46
CA GLY A 54 -19.97 15.70 -17.69
C GLY A 54 -19.41 16.35 -16.42
N LEU A 55 -18.95 15.54 -15.44
CA LEU A 55 -18.37 16.07 -14.20
C LEU A 55 -17.01 16.72 -14.46
N SER A 56 -16.77 17.86 -13.81
CA SER A 56 -15.56 18.67 -14.04
C SER A 56 -14.27 17.98 -13.60
N HIS A 57 -14.24 17.36 -12.43
CA HIS A 57 -13.04 16.71 -11.90
C HIS A 57 -13.26 15.21 -11.76
N THR A 58 -12.47 14.43 -12.49
CA THR A 58 -12.55 12.96 -12.50
C THR A 58 -11.18 12.33 -12.27
N SER A 59 -11.16 11.08 -11.84
CA SER A 59 -9.93 10.31 -11.70
C SER A 59 -9.18 10.17 -13.02
N PHE A 60 -9.89 10.03 -14.14
CA PHE A 60 -9.27 9.99 -15.47
C PHE A 60 -8.69 11.33 -15.92
N MET A 61 -9.32 12.46 -15.56
CA MET A 61 -8.69 13.77 -15.76
C MET A 61 -7.38 13.88 -14.97
N ALA A 62 -7.35 13.41 -13.71
CA ALA A 62 -6.13 13.39 -12.91
C ALA A 62 -5.02 12.51 -13.52
N VAL A 63 -5.37 11.37 -14.13
CA VAL A 63 -4.42 10.51 -14.86
C VAL A 63 -3.86 11.22 -16.09
N ALA A 64 -4.68 11.95 -16.84
CA ALA A 64 -4.17 12.74 -17.97
C ALA A 64 -3.23 13.85 -17.52
N GLU A 65 -3.53 14.52 -16.40
CA GLU A 65 -2.63 15.50 -15.79
C GLU A 65 -1.31 14.86 -15.32
N LEU A 66 -1.37 13.64 -14.75
CA LEU A 66 -0.17 12.86 -14.40
C LEU A 66 0.72 12.59 -15.61
N ILE A 67 0.14 12.21 -16.76
CA ILE A 67 0.89 12.02 -18.02
C ILE A 67 1.60 13.33 -18.41
N VAL A 68 0.90 14.46 -18.38
CA VAL A 68 1.46 15.78 -18.72
C VAL A 68 2.61 16.14 -17.76
N LEU A 69 2.46 15.88 -16.46
CA LEU A 69 3.53 16.11 -15.49
C LEU A 69 4.79 15.28 -15.79
N TYR A 70 4.64 14.03 -16.21
CA TYR A 70 5.77 13.21 -16.64
C TYR A 70 6.43 13.73 -17.92
N LEU A 71 5.64 14.15 -18.91
CA LEU A 71 6.15 14.76 -20.14
C LEU A 71 6.91 16.06 -19.87
N ASN A 72 6.43 16.86 -18.91
CA ASN A 72 7.04 18.12 -18.49
C ASN A 72 8.20 17.93 -17.51
N LYS A 73 8.51 16.69 -17.09
CA LYS A 73 9.53 16.35 -16.09
C LYS A 73 9.30 17.03 -14.73
N ASP A 74 8.03 17.22 -14.38
CA ASP A 74 7.60 17.87 -13.14
C ASP A 74 6.81 16.91 -12.22
N ALA A 75 6.86 15.61 -12.47
CA ALA A 75 6.18 14.61 -11.64
C ALA A 75 6.64 14.62 -10.17
N ALA A 76 7.85 15.10 -9.88
CA ALA A 76 8.35 15.27 -8.51
C ALA A 76 7.54 16.31 -7.70
N SER A 77 6.80 17.21 -8.37
CA SER A 77 5.88 18.14 -7.70
C SER A 77 4.74 17.43 -6.97
N LEU A 78 4.38 16.21 -7.39
CA LEU A 78 3.36 15.38 -6.72
C LEU A 78 3.88 14.77 -5.41
N ASP A 79 5.19 14.70 -5.22
CA ASP A 79 5.83 14.29 -3.96
C ASP A 79 5.96 15.46 -2.98
N TYR A 80 5.05 16.44 -3.07
CA TYR A 80 5.07 17.68 -2.29
C TYR A 80 5.16 17.42 -0.78
N VAL A 81 5.72 18.38 -0.05
CA VAL A 81 6.07 18.30 1.38
C VAL A 81 5.14 19.19 2.20
N GLY A 82 4.15 18.59 2.86
CA GLY A 82 3.23 19.21 3.81
C GLY A 82 2.88 18.26 4.96
N GLN A 83 2.16 18.73 5.99
CA GLN A 83 1.81 17.90 7.17
C GLN A 83 1.00 16.63 6.86
N TRP A 84 0.45 16.52 5.65
CA TRP A 84 -0.47 15.47 5.21
C TRP A 84 -0.01 14.74 3.94
N SER A 85 1.22 14.97 3.48
CA SER A 85 1.76 14.33 2.27
C SER A 85 2.90 13.36 2.60
N GLU A 86 2.87 12.21 1.93
CA GLU A 86 3.88 11.15 2.07
C GLU A 86 5.21 11.61 1.46
N LYS A 87 6.26 11.67 2.28
CA LYS A 87 7.61 12.08 1.87
C LYS A 87 8.39 10.88 1.33
N ASP A 88 7.78 10.14 0.42
CA ASP A 88 8.28 8.85 -0.08
C ASP A 88 9.05 8.96 -1.40
N GLY A 89 8.87 10.05 -2.15
CA GLY A 89 9.53 10.25 -3.44
C GLY A 89 9.09 9.24 -4.51
N LYS A 90 7.91 8.64 -4.37
CA LYS A 90 7.46 7.55 -5.25
C LYS A 90 7.25 8.01 -6.69
N PHE A 91 6.74 9.22 -6.95
CA PHE A 91 6.59 9.70 -8.33
C PHE A 91 7.93 10.11 -8.96
N ALA A 92 8.82 10.73 -8.18
CA ALA A 92 10.17 11.08 -8.61
C ALA A 92 11.06 9.85 -8.89
N SER A 93 10.78 8.71 -8.24
CA SER A 93 11.56 7.48 -8.37
C SER A 93 11.04 6.52 -9.46
N ILE A 94 9.99 6.90 -10.21
CA ILE A 94 9.52 6.11 -11.36
C ILE A 94 10.61 6.03 -12.43
N GLN A 95 11.00 4.80 -12.74
CA GLN A 95 12.02 4.42 -13.71
C GLN A 95 11.44 4.20 -15.11
N SER A 96 10.17 3.81 -15.21
CA SER A 96 9.47 3.66 -16.49
C SER A 96 7.99 3.97 -16.36
N PHE A 97 7.44 4.69 -17.33
CA PHE A 97 6.00 4.89 -17.46
C PHE A 97 5.60 4.57 -18.91
N THR A 98 4.81 3.51 -19.09
CA THR A 98 4.37 3.03 -20.40
C THR A 98 2.89 3.28 -20.64
N ALA A 99 2.50 3.40 -21.90
CA ALA A 99 1.11 3.46 -22.32
C ALA A 99 0.88 2.80 -23.68
N SER A 100 -0.15 1.96 -23.80
CA SER A 100 -0.62 1.46 -25.08
C SER A 100 -1.37 2.54 -25.87
N LYS A 101 -1.45 2.39 -27.20
CA LYS A 101 -2.27 3.29 -28.03
C LYS A 101 -3.75 3.17 -27.67
N GLU A 102 -4.19 1.97 -27.32
CA GLU A 102 -5.55 1.67 -26.92
C GLU A 102 -5.93 2.40 -25.63
N SER A 103 -5.08 2.35 -24.59
CA SER A 103 -5.34 3.03 -23.31
C SER A 103 -5.30 4.55 -23.45
N LEU A 104 -4.37 5.09 -24.25
CA LEU A 104 -4.33 6.52 -24.57
C LEU A 104 -5.56 6.99 -25.35
N ALA A 105 -5.99 6.22 -26.37
CA ALA A 105 -7.19 6.54 -27.15
C ALA A 105 -8.43 6.53 -26.26
N TYR A 106 -8.55 5.51 -25.40
CA TYR A 106 -9.65 5.41 -24.45
C TYR A 106 -9.70 6.61 -23.49
N LEU A 107 -8.55 7.00 -22.91
CA LEU A 107 -8.47 8.16 -22.03
C LEU A 107 -8.82 9.46 -22.77
N ARG A 108 -8.31 9.63 -24.00
CA ARG A 108 -8.58 10.80 -24.86
C ARG A 108 -10.07 10.91 -25.20
N ASP A 109 -10.68 9.81 -25.61
CA ASP A 109 -12.10 9.74 -25.98
C ASP A 109 -12.97 10.06 -24.76
N TYR A 110 -12.65 9.49 -23.59
CA TYR A 110 -13.34 9.80 -22.34
C TYR A 110 -13.33 11.30 -22.04
N LEU A 111 -12.17 11.96 -22.06
CA LEU A 111 -12.07 13.39 -21.76
C LEU A 111 -12.80 14.25 -22.80
N SER A 112 -12.72 13.87 -24.08
CA SER A 112 -13.42 14.56 -25.17
C SER A 112 -14.94 14.48 -25.00
N ASP A 113 -15.46 13.28 -24.68
CA ASP A 113 -16.87 13.08 -24.40
C ASP A 113 -17.32 13.79 -23.12
N SER A 114 -16.53 13.72 -22.04
CA SER A 114 -16.83 14.45 -20.79
C SER A 114 -16.93 15.96 -21.03
N LEU A 115 -16.01 16.55 -21.78
CA LEU A 115 -16.04 17.97 -22.14
C LEU A 115 -17.28 18.30 -23.01
N ARG A 116 -17.56 17.48 -24.01
CA ARG A 116 -18.74 17.65 -24.89
C ARG A 116 -20.03 17.61 -24.08
N TYR A 117 -20.22 16.58 -23.25
CA TYR A 117 -21.41 16.43 -22.43
C TYR A 117 -21.51 17.49 -21.34
N ALA A 118 -20.41 17.94 -20.74
CA ALA A 118 -20.44 19.06 -19.81
C ALA A 118 -20.97 20.33 -20.48
N LYS A 119 -20.50 20.64 -21.70
CA LYS A 119 -20.99 21.78 -22.51
C LYS A 119 -22.46 21.63 -22.90
N GLU A 120 -22.90 20.44 -23.29
CA GLU A 120 -24.32 20.14 -23.62
C GLU A 120 -25.22 20.26 -22.38
N ASN A 121 -24.82 19.66 -21.25
CA ASN A 121 -25.56 19.69 -19.99
C ASN A 121 -25.69 21.12 -19.45
N ALA A 122 -24.62 21.93 -19.53
CA ALA A 122 -24.65 23.34 -19.13
C ALA A 122 -25.65 24.17 -19.96
N LYS A 123 -25.78 23.90 -21.27
CA LYS A 123 -26.78 24.57 -22.12
C LYS A 123 -28.22 24.22 -21.70
N CYS A 124 -28.49 22.93 -21.45
CA CYS A 124 -29.80 22.48 -20.98
C CYS A 124 -30.16 23.09 -19.61
N LYS A 125 -29.16 23.26 -18.74
CA LYS A 125 -29.33 23.76 -17.37
C LYS A 125 -29.36 25.28 -17.25
N ALA A 126 -28.83 26.01 -18.23
CA ALA A 126 -28.94 27.46 -18.30
C ALA A 126 -30.40 27.94 -18.41
N GLU A 127 -31.30 27.10 -18.93
CA GLU A 127 -32.76 27.33 -18.93
C GLU A 127 -33.39 27.24 -17.52
N HIS A 128 -32.63 26.75 -16.53
CA HIS A 128 -33.02 26.51 -15.14
C HIS A 128 -32.11 27.21 -14.12
N GLU A 129 -31.43 28.29 -14.52
CA GLU A 129 -30.56 29.14 -13.66
C GLU A 129 -29.28 28.48 -13.13
N GLU A 130 -28.95 27.24 -13.52
CA GLU A 130 -27.63 26.63 -13.30
C GLU A 130 -26.66 27.10 -14.39
N MET A 131 -26.00 28.22 -14.14
CA MET A 131 -25.01 28.80 -15.06
C MET A 131 -23.68 28.03 -15.01
N TRP A 132 -22.92 28.11 -16.11
CA TRP A 132 -21.51 27.69 -16.19
C TRP A 132 -21.22 26.25 -15.74
N GLY A 133 -22.14 25.31 -15.99
CA GLY A 133 -21.93 23.90 -15.67
C GLY A 133 -21.80 23.61 -14.17
N GLY A 134 -22.33 24.48 -13.30
CA GLY A 134 -22.23 24.34 -11.84
C GLY A 134 -20.99 24.98 -11.22
N TRP A 135 -20.18 25.70 -12.01
CA TRP A 135 -19.08 26.53 -11.49
C TRP A 135 -19.58 27.86 -10.93
N PHE A 136 -18.87 28.38 -9.93
CA PHE A 136 -19.21 29.66 -9.30
C PHE A 136 -18.85 30.89 -10.15
N GLU A 137 -17.87 30.76 -11.04
CA GLU A 137 -17.34 31.86 -11.86
C GLU A 137 -17.19 31.38 -13.31
N GLU A 138 -17.55 32.25 -14.26
CA GLU A 138 -17.46 31.97 -15.70
C GLU A 138 -16.01 31.70 -16.12
N GLU A 139 -15.06 32.43 -15.55
CA GLU A 139 -13.64 32.30 -15.84
C GLU A 139 -13.12 30.90 -15.49
N ASN A 140 -13.57 30.32 -14.37
CA ASN A 140 -13.16 28.96 -13.99
C ASN A 140 -13.80 27.91 -14.91
N TRP A 141 -15.04 28.13 -15.35
CA TRP A 141 -15.68 27.27 -16.34
C TRP A 141 -14.99 27.30 -17.69
N ILE A 142 -14.61 28.49 -18.18
CA ILE A 142 -13.85 28.64 -19.42
C ILE A 142 -12.45 28.04 -19.26
N GLY A 143 -11.74 28.36 -18.18
CA GLY A 143 -10.40 27.84 -17.92
C GLY A 143 -10.37 26.31 -17.81
N TRP A 144 -11.38 25.70 -17.19
CA TRP A 144 -11.52 24.25 -17.15
C TRP A 144 -11.71 23.64 -18.56
N GLN A 145 -12.54 24.26 -19.41
CA GLN A 145 -12.73 23.80 -20.80
C GLN A 145 -11.43 23.89 -21.60
N GLU A 146 -10.71 25.01 -21.51
CA GLU A 146 -9.41 25.21 -22.18
C GLU A 146 -8.38 24.19 -21.70
N HIS A 147 -8.36 23.89 -20.40
CA HIS A 147 -7.48 22.89 -19.82
C HIS A 147 -7.81 21.47 -20.31
N MET A 148 -9.10 21.10 -20.37
CA MET A 148 -9.54 19.83 -20.96
C MET A 148 -9.15 19.71 -22.43
N GLU A 149 -9.30 20.78 -23.22
CA GLU A 149 -8.88 20.81 -24.63
C GLU A 149 -7.36 20.64 -24.77
N ALA A 150 -6.58 21.25 -23.88
CA ALA A 150 -5.13 21.08 -23.84
C ALA A 150 -4.72 19.64 -23.50
N LEU A 151 -5.39 18.99 -22.53
CA LEU A 151 -5.17 17.59 -22.19
C LEU A 151 -5.48 16.67 -23.38
N VAL A 152 -6.63 16.86 -24.04
CA VAL A 152 -7.03 16.08 -25.22
C VAL A 152 -6.01 16.26 -26.35
N SER A 153 -5.57 17.49 -26.63
CA SER A 153 -4.57 17.77 -27.66
C SER A 153 -3.20 17.14 -27.35
N CYS A 154 -2.81 17.09 -26.07
CA CYS A 154 -1.61 16.39 -25.64
C CYS A 154 -1.73 14.88 -25.95
N LEU A 155 -2.87 14.26 -25.62
CA LEU A 155 -3.11 12.84 -25.90
C LEU A 155 -3.17 12.55 -27.40
N ASP A 156 -3.78 13.42 -28.21
CA ASP A 156 -3.76 13.30 -29.68
C ASP A 156 -2.34 13.34 -30.24
N THR A 157 -1.48 14.20 -29.69
CA THR A 157 -0.05 14.29 -30.07
C THR A 157 0.69 12.98 -29.76
N LEU A 158 0.43 12.40 -28.58
CA LEU A 158 0.99 11.08 -28.22
C LEU A 158 0.45 9.98 -29.14
N LEU A 159 -0.84 10.00 -29.48
CA LEU A 159 -1.46 9.04 -30.40
C LEU A 159 -0.90 9.15 -31.82
N ALA A 160 -0.47 10.32 -32.26
CA ALA A 160 0.17 10.51 -33.57
C ALA A 160 1.64 10.03 -33.62
N ALA A 161 2.30 9.84 -32.48
CA ALA A 161 3.69 9.36 -32.44
C ALA A 161 3.84 7.93 -32.96
N GLU A 162 4.98 7.58 -33.57
CA GLU A 162 5.23 6.23 -34.10
C GLU A 162 5.45 5.19 -32.97
N GLY A 163 4.97 3.96 -33.18
CA GLY A 163 5.08 2.85 -32.23
C GLY A 163 3.78 2.54 -31.48
N ASN A 164 3.55 1.26 -31.15
CA ASN A 164 2.32 0.81 -30.48
C ASN A 164 2.38 0.97 -28.95
N LEU A 165 3.58 1.03 -28.37
CA LEU A 165 3.82 1.25 -26.96
C LEU A 165 4.64 2.54 -26.80
N LEU A 166 4.13 3.47 -26.01
CA LEU A 166 4.79 4.74 -25.73
C LEU A 166 5.48 4.69 -24.39
N GLU A 167 6.78 4.98 -24.37
CA GLU A 167 7.54 5.22 -23.14
C GLU A 167 7.50 6.71 -22.81
N LEU A 168 6.65 7.09 -21.85
CA LEU A 168 6.53 8.45 -21.33
C LEU A 168 7.75 8.82 -20.47
N VAL A 169 8.33 7.83 -19.80
CA VAL A 169 9.64 7.91 -19.13
C VAL A 169 10.50 6.78 -19.67
N PRO A 170 11.55 7.07 -20.45
CA PRO A 170 12.45 6.04 -20.94
C PRO A 170 13.27 5.46 -19.78
N GLN A 171 13.47 4.15 -19.81
CA GLN A 171 14.20 3.45 -18.75
C GLN A 171 15.61 4.04 -18.61
N GLN A 172 15.87 4.73 -17.49
CA GLN A 172 17.22 5.23 -17.23
C GLN A 172 18.15 4.03 -16.99
N GLN A 173 19.12 3.83 -17.88
CA GLN A 173 20.27 2.97 -17.61
C GLN A 173 21.08 3.58 -16.46
N ILE A 174 20.71 3.24 -15.24
CA ILE A 174 21.56 3.53 -14.08
C ILE A 174 22.82 2.68 -14.30
N LYS A 175 23.97 3.34 -14.53
CA LYS A 175 25.29 2.73 -14.31
C LYS A 175 25.37 2.41 -12.82
N ARG A 176 24.86 1.24 -12.43
CA ARG A 176 25.06 0.70 -11.09
C ARG A 176 26.46 0.12 -11.07
N ASP A 177 27.30 0.68 -10.22
CA ASP A 177 28.57 0.07 -9.84
C ASP A 177 28.21 -1.23 -9.12
N ASP A 178 28.37 -2.35 -9.82
CA ASP A 178 28.05 -3.71 -9.39
C ASP A 178 28.97 -4.14 -8.25
N ARG A 179 28.72 -3.65 -7.04
CA ARG A 179 29.18 -4.32 -5.82
C ARG A 179 28.05 -4.36 -4.80
N ASP A 180 27.60 -5.58 -4.60
CA ASP A 180 26.80 -6.09 -3.48
C ASP A 180 25.29 -5.75 -3.51
N LYS A 181 24.52 -6.62 -4.18
CA LYS A 181 23.21 -7.12 -3.72
C LYS A 181 22.68 -8.17 -4.72
N GLU A 182 22.97 -9.45 -4.45
CA GLU A 182 22.01 -10.51 -4.80
C GLU A 182 20.77 -10.25 -3.94
N GLY A 183 19.82 -9.47 -4.48
CA GLY A 183 18.57 -9.15 -3.80
C GLY A 183 17.73 -10.41 -3.65
N LYS A 184 17.62 -10.95 -2.42
CA LYS A 184 16.58 -11.91 -2.09
C LYS A 184 15.22 -11.27 -2.40
N LYS A 185 14.45 -11.92 -3.27
CA LYS A 185 13.07 -11.57 -3.59
C LYS A 185 12.25 -11.57 -2.29
N LEU A 186 11.57 -10.46 -1.98
CA LEU A 186 10.67 -10.36 -0.83
C LEU A 186 9.53 -11.38 -0.97
N PHE A 187 9.20 -12.06 0.13
CA PHE A 187 8.10 -13.00 0.13
C PHE A 187 6.77 -12.25 0.26
N LEU A 188 5.84 -12.52 -0.66
CA LEU A 188 4.44 -12.09 -0.63
C LEU A 188 3.53 -13.32 -0.76
N PRO A 189 2.34 -13.34 -0.13
CA PRO A 189 1.42 -14.47 -0.22
C PRO A 189 0.96 -14.72 -1.66
N GLU A 190 1.17 -15.93 -2.18
CA GLU A 190 0.84 -16.27 -3.58
C GLU A 190 -0.67 -16.24 -3.88
N ASP A 191 -1.49 -16.42 -2.85
CA ASP A 191 -2.95 -16.39 -2.94
C ASP A 191 -3.53 -14.96 -2.79
N GLY A 192 -2.67 -13.96 -2.63
CA GLY A 192 -3.05 -12.56 -2.45
C GLY A 192 -3.79 -12.27 -1.15
N MET A 193 -3.94 -13.23 -0.22
CA MET A 193 -4.57 -12.95 1.07
C MET A 193 -3.58 -12.29 2.02
N THR A 194 -4.04 -11.31 2.79
CA THR A 194 -3.25 -10.80 3.92
C THR A 194 -3.01 -11.91 4.94
N VAL A 195 -1.75 -12.08 5.36
CA VAL A 195 -1.37 -13.14 6.31
C VAL A 195 -0.98 -12.57 7.66
N THR A 196 -1.47 -13.19 8.72
CA THR A 196 -1.13 -12.84 10.10
C THR A 196 -0.24 -13.90 10.72
N PHE A 197 0.70 -13.47 11.56
CA PHE A 197 1.60 -14.34 12.31
C PHE A 197 2.16 -13.65 13.56
N SER A 198 2.70 -14.43 14.48
CA SER A 198 3.39 -13.92 15.67
C SER A 198 4.82 -14.43 15.72
N VAL A 199 5.73 -13.52 16.10
CA VAL A 199 7.13 -13.77 16.44
C VAL A 199 7.26 -13.62 17.94
N ILE A 200 7.61 -14.71 18.62
CA ILE A 200 7.69 -14.78 20.08
C ILE A 200 9.15 -15.00 20.46
N MET A 201 9.74 -14.00 21.10
CA MET A 201 11.08 -14.06 21.65
C MET A 201 11.02 -14.63 23.06
N LEU A 202 11.81 -15.67 23.32
CA LEU A 202 11.96 -16.27 24.63
C LEU A 202 13.34 -15.98 25.19
N SER A 203 13.41 -15.62 26.48
CA SER A 203 14.66 -15.42 27.20
C SER A 203 14.58 -16.06 28.58
N GLY A 204 15.58 -16.86 28.93
CA GLY A 204 15.67 -17.55 30.22
C GLY A 204 17.11 -17.87 30.59
N ARG A 205 17.34 -18.65 31.65
CA ARG A 205 18.67 -19.24 31.89
C ARG A 205 18.59 -20.73 32.13
N ASN A 206 19.60 -21.43 31.61
CA ASN A 206 19.73 -22.86 31.78
C ASN A 206 20.14 -23.23 33.22
N LYS A 207 20.18 -24.53 33.53
CA LYS A 207 20.57 -25.08 34.84
C LYS A 207 21.93 -24.61 35.38
N LYS A 208 22.82 -24.14 34.51
CA LYS A 208 24.15 -23.59 34.85
C LYS A 208 24.16 -22.07 34.99
N GLY A 209 23.02 -21.40 34.85
CA GLY A 209 22.87 -19.94 34.93
C GLY A 209 23.23 -19.19 33.65
N GLN A 210 23.48 -19.88 32.54
CA GLN A 210 23.80 -19.26 31.25
C GLN A 210 22.52 -18.81 30.54
N LEU A 211 22.57 -17.67 29.86
CA LEU A 211 21.45 -17.14 29.08
C LEU A 211 21.04 -18.14 27.98
N LEU A 212 19.74 -18.39 27.86
CA LEU A 212 19.11 -19.11 26.76
C LEU A 212 18.16 -18.15 26.07
N GLN A 213 18.21 -18.13 24.74
CA GLN A 213 17.28 -17.40 23.90
C GLN A 213 16.76 -18.34 22.81
N ASP A 214 15.50 -18.18 22.45
CA ASP A 214 14.85 -18.94 21.38
C ASP A 214 13.72 -18.12 20.77
N GLU A 215 13.29 -18.49 19.57
CA GLU A 215 12.23 -17.81 18.83
C GLU A 215 11.15 -18.81 18.40
N ILE A 216 9.89 -18.49 18.70
CA ILE A 216 8.74 -19.28 18.26
C ILE A 216 7.95 -18.48 17.23
N TYR A 217 7.60 -19.14 16.14
CA TYR A 217 6.79 -18.59 15.06
C TYR A 217 5.46 -19.33 14.96
N THR A 218 4.35 -18.59 14.95
CA THR A 218 3.01 -19.16 14.77
C THR A 218 2.16 -18.32 13.83
N GLY A 219 1.26 -18.98 13.09
CA GLY A 219 0.27 -18.29 12.27
C GLY A 219 -0.84 -17.67 13.13
N GLY A 220 -1.29 -16.49 12.74
CA GLY A 220 -2.25 -15.67 13.48
C GLY A 220 -1.64 -14.86 14.62
N CYS A 221 -2.41 -13.89 15.10
CA CYS A 221 -2.05 -13.09 16.27
C CYS A 221 -2.41 -13.87 17.54
N ILE A 222 -1.41 -14.29 18.31
CA ILE A 222 -1.61 -14.91 19.64
C ILE A 222 -1.32 -13.87 20.73
N THR A 223 -2.09 -13.90 21.82
CA THR A 223 -1.77 -13.07 22.99
C THR A 223 -0.84 -13.80 23.94
N SER A 224 -0.04 -13.06 24.71
CA SER A 224 0.99 -13.65 25.59
C SER A 224 0.44 -14.66 26.60
N ARG A 225 -0.83 -14.52 27.01
CA ARG A 225 -1.54 -15.44 27.90
C ARG A 225 -1.59 -16.87 27.36
N PHE A 226 -1.59 -17.07 26.04
CA PHE A 226 -1.70 -18.40 25.43
C PHE A 226 -0.35 -19.02 25.07
N ILE A 227 0.74 -18.25 25.09
CA ILE A 227 2.10 -18.72 24.77
C ILE A 227 2.55 -19.91 25.64
N PRO A 228 2.27 -19.94 26.96
CA PRO A 228 2.43 -21.13 27.80
C PRO A 228 1.90 -22.46 27.27
N ASN A 229 0.89 -22.42 26.40
CA ASN A 229 0.27 -23.62 25.83
C ASN A 229 1.01 -24.17 24.61
N LEU A 230 1.91 -23.38 24.02
CA LEU A 230 2.65 -23.79 22.83
C LEU A 230 3.63 -24.92 23.16
N PRO A 231 3.69 -26.01 22.37
CA PRO A 231 4.64 -27.10 22.58
C PRO A 231 6.09 -26.61 22.64
N ASP A 232 6.46 -25.72 21.72
CA ASP A 232 7.80 -25.15 21.61
C ASP A 232 8.19 -24.35 22.87
N PHE A 233 7.21 -23.66 23.49
CA PHE A 233 7.44 -22.95 24.75
C PHE A 233 7.70 -23.91 25.91
N LYS A 234 6.95 -25.01 25.99
CA LYS A 234 7.15 -26.04 27.03
C LYS A 234 8.53 -26.68 26.90
N GLU A 235 8.96 -26.99 25.67
CA GLU A 235 10.29 -27.53 25.41
C GLU A 235 11.40 -26.53 25.83
N PHE A 236 11.23 -25.24 25.54
CA PHE A 236 12.14 -24.21 26.00
C PHE A 236 12.18 -24.12 27.54
N ALA A 237 11.01 -24.17 28.19
CA ALA A 237 10.92 -24.07 29.64
C ALA A 237 11.58 -25.24 30.37
N GLU A 238 11.56 -26.45 29.81
CA GLU A 238 12.26 -27.62 30.37
C GLU A 238 13.80 -27.47 30.36
N LYS A 239 14.33 -26.68 29.42
CA LYS A 239 15.77 -26.35 29.33
C LYS A 239 16.19 -25.31 30.37
N CYS A 240 15.24 -24.51 30.86
CA CYS A 240 15.45 -23.47 31.85
C CYS A 240 15.57 -24.01 33.29
N ARG A 241 16.05 -23.17 34.21
CA ARG A 241 16.04 -23.48 35.64
C ARG A 241 14.61 -23.47 36.19
N PRO A 242 14.26 -24.43 37.06
CA PRO A 242 13.08 -24.32 37.89
C PRO A 242 13.12 -23.00 38.68
N ASP A 243 11.95 -22.38 38.89
CA ASP A 243 11.77 -21.15 39.67
C ASP A 243 12.42 -19.87 39.12
N GLN A 244 12.87 -19.88 37.86
CA GLN A 244 13.33 -18.67 37.18
C GLN A 244 12.27 -18.13 36.23
N PHE A 245 12.20 -16.81 36.12
CA PHE A 245 11.45 -16.15 35.05
C PHE A 245 12.03 -16.48 33.66
N ILE A 246 11.12 -16.87 32.79
CA ILE A 246 11.21 -16.87 31.34
C ILE A 246 10.51 -15.60 30.90
N GLU A 247 11.27 -14.71 30.28
CA GLU A 247 10.75 -13.52 29.64
C GLU A 247 10.24 -13.89 28.26
N VAL A 248 9.05 -13.38 27.94
CA VAL A 248 8.35 -13.61 26.70
C VAL A 248 8.02 -12.24 26.12
N ASP A 249 8.51 -11.99 24.92
CA ASP A 249 8.20 -10.80 24.16
C ASP A 249 7.55 -11.20 22.83
N ASN A 250 6.33 -10.73 22.59
CA ASN A 250 5.51 -11.22 21.48
C ASN A 250 5.10 -10.09 20.55
N TYR A 251 5.51 -10.21 19.30
CA TYR A 251 5.17 -9.29 18.21
C TYR A 251 4.24 -10.00 17.24
N ALA A 252 3.01 -9.52 17.13
CA ALA A 252 2.08 -9.97 16.09
C ALA A 252 2.19 -9.06 14.87
N TYR A 253 2.27 -9.67 13.71
CA TYR A 253 2.41 -9.01 12.43
C TYR A 253 1.29 -9.37 11.47
N GLU A 254 1.00 -8.44 10.60
CA GLU A 254 0.16 -8.60 9.43
C GLU A 254 0.98 -8.22 8.19
N LEU A 255 1.06 -9.14 7.23
CA LEU A 255 1.71 -8.92 5.95
C LEU A 255 0.62 -8.76 4.89
N GLU A 256 0.48 -7.55 4.35
CA GLU A 256 -0.58 -7.20 3.40
C GLU A 256 -0.48 -8.05 2.12
N GLY A 257 -1.63 -8.57 1.69
CA GLY A 257 -1.83 -9.16 0.37
C GLY A 257 -2.81 -8.33 -0.45
N ASP A 258 -3.04 -8.73 -1.71
CA ASP A 258 -3.96 -8.07 -2.63
C ASP A 258 -5.45 -8.08 -2.20
N SER A 259 -5.82 -8.93 -1.23
CA SER A 259 -7.16 -9.14 -0.70
C SER A 259 -7.27 -8.75 0.76
N TRP A 260 -8.37 -8.07 1.10
CA TRP A 260 -8.75 -7.72 2.47
C TRP A 260 -9.09 -8.92 3.36
N HIS A 261 -9.18 -10.13 2.79
CA HIS A 261 -9.39 -11.34 3.57
C HIS A 261 -8.10 -11.76 4.26
N THR A 262 -8.17 -11.89 5.58
CA THR A 262 -7.04 -12.31 6.39
C THR A 262 -7.04 -13.81 6.64
N ARG A 263 -5.87 -14.44 6.56
CA ARG A 263 -5.65 -15.80 7.03
C ARG A 263 -4.42 -15.91 7.92
N LYS A 264 -4.26 -17.06 8.57
CA LYS A 264 -3.05 -17.39 9.33
C LYS A 264 -1.95 -17.80 8.35
N ALA A 265 -0.75 -17.24 8.50
CA ALA A 265 0.41 -17.71 7.77
C ALA A 265 0.75 -19.15 8.18
N VAL A 266 1.14 -20.00 7.23
CA VAL A 266 1.64 -21.33 7.55
C VAL A 266 3.14 -21.29 7.85
N LYS A 267 3.65 -22.29 8.58
CA LYS A 267 5.02 -22.28 9.14
C LYS A 267 6.12 -22.06 8.09
N TRP A 268 5.94 -22.56 6.87
CA TRP A 268 6.92 -22.36 5.80
C TRP A 268 6.91 -20.92 5.26
N GLU A 269 5.76 -20.26 5.19
CA GLU A 269 5.63 -18.85 4.78
C GLU A 269 6.33 -17.95 5.80
N ILE A 270 6.10 -18.18 7.09
CA ILE A 270 6.73 -17.37 8.14
C ILE A 270 8.25 -17.46 8.07
N ARG A 271 8.81 -18.61 7.70
CA ARG A 271 10.26 -18.77 7.50
C ARG A 271 10.80 -18.01 6.27
N GLN A 272 9.97 -17.77 5.26
CA GLN A 272 10.36 -16.94 4.12
C GLN A 272 10.27 -15.45 4.48
N ILE A 273 9.29 -15.08 5.32
CA ILE A 273 9.06 -13.72 5.80
C ILE A 273 10.15 -13.30 6.80
N VAL A 274 10.31 -14.09 7.87
CA VAL A 274 11.30 -13.89 8.93
C VAL A 274 12.65 -14.42 8.44
N GLY A 275 13.21 -13.70 7.47
CA GLY A 275 14.55 -13.93 6.93
C GLY A 275 15.59 -13.00 7.56
N ASP A 276 16.71 -12.86 6.86
CA ASP A 276 17.78 -11.94 7.26
C ASP A 276 17.25 -10.50 7.33
N ASN A 277 17.61 -9.77 8.38
CA ASN A 277 17.23 -8.37 8.60
C ASN A 277 15.73 -8.13 8.86
N PHE A 278 14.96 -9.15 9.26
CA PHE A 278 13.59 -8.96 9.74
C PHE A 278 13.54 -8.12 11.04
N PRO A 279 12.52 -7.23 11.21
CA PRO A 279 11.43 -6.88 10.28
C PRO A 279 11.81 -5.82 9.24
N TYR A 280 13.03 -5.28 9.30
CA TYR A 280 13.50 -4.15 8.49
C TYR A 280 13.72 -4.47 6.99
N ASN A 281 13.59 -5.74 6.61
CA ASN A 281 13.54 -6.12 5.21
C ASN A 281 12.19 -5.77 4.55
N TYR A 282 11.14 -5.53 5.34
CA TYR A 282 9.83 -5.09 4.84
C TYR A 282 9.59 -3.60 5.07
N ASP A 283 8.84 -3.00 4.15
CA ASP A 283 8.27 -1.66 4.35
C ASP A 283 7.20 -1.72 5.46
N GLY A 284 7.11 -0.67 6.29
CA GLY A 284 6.09 -0.55 7.33
C GLY A 284 4.67 -0.42 6.76
N ASP A 285 4.54 -0.11 5.47
CA ASP A 285 3.30 -0.10 4.72
C ASP A 285 2.82 -1.51 4.30
N ILE A 286 3.67 -2.54 4.40
CA ILE A 286 3.33 -3.93 4.01
C ILE A 286 3.36 -4.88 5.17
N LEU A 287 4.33 -4.70 6.07
CA LEU A 287 4.43 -5.46 7.29
C LEU A 287 4.07 -4.57 8.47
N HIS A 288 2.86 -4.78 9.00
CA HIS A 288 2.35 -4.02 10.12
C HIS A 288 2.52 -4.80 11.42
N THR A 289 3.07 -4.16 12.45
CA THR A 289 2.97 -4.68 13.81
C THR A 289 1.55 -4.43 14.32
N VAL A 290 0.75 -5.49 14.43
CA VAL A 290 -0.66 -5.42 14.89
C VAL A 290 -0.76 -5.32 16.41
N SER A 291 0.13 -6.02 17.11
CA SER A 291 0.19 -5.96 18.57
C SER A 291 1.58 -6.30 19.09
N HIS A 292 1.90 -5.73 20.25
CA HIS A 292 3.09 -6.06 21.02
C HIS A 292 2.66 -6.37 22.45
N ASP A 293 2.80 -7.64 22.85
CA ASP A 293 2.48 -8.14 24.18
C ASP A 293 3.77 -8.56 24.90
N GLY A 294 4.30 -7.69 25.76
CA GLY A 294 5.50 -8.01 26.54
C GLY A 294 6.32 -6.79 26.97
N PRO A 295 7.48 -7.03 27.63
CA PRO A 295 7.96 -8.33 28.08
C PRO A 295 7.13 -8.85 29.26
N ASP A 296 6.53 -10.03 29.08
CA ASP A 296 5.82 -10.74 30.14
C ASP A 296 6.74 -11.77 30.78
N GLN A 297 6.62 -11.95 32.10
CA GLN A 297 7.45 -12.89 32.85
C GLN A 297 6.63 -14.10 33.28
N PHE A 298 7.11 -15.29 32.95
CA PHE A 298 6.52 -16.56 33.35
C PHE A 298 7.51 -17.39 34.15
N TYR A 299 7.08 -18.12 35.16
CA TYR A 299 7.95 -19.10 35.82
C TYR A 299 7.21 -20.40 36.10
N ILE A 300 7.98 -21.47 36.20
CA ILE A 300 7.47 -22.79 36.57
C ILE A 300 7.89 -23.09 37.99
N LYS A 301 6.91 -23.37 38.85
CA LYS A 301 7.11 -23.85 40.21
C LYS A 301 6.23 -25.07 40.45
N ASP A 302 6.83 -26.16 40.94
CA ASP A 302 6.14 -27.42 41.21
C ASP A 302 5.31 -27.98 40.03
N GLY A 303 5.75 -27.75 38.79
CA GLY A 303 5.02 -28.15 37.59
C GLY A 303 3.78 -27.28 37.28
N VAL A 304 3.67 -26.11 37.89
CA VAL A 304 2.61 -25.13 37.65
C VAL A 304 3.23 -23.86 37.09
N MET A 305 2.58 -23.26 36.08
CA MET A 305 3.03 -22.04 35.43
C MET A 305 2.31 -20.81 35.95
N TYR A 306 3.10 -19.78 36.26
CA TYR A 306 2.65 -18.51 36.79
C TYR A 306 3.09 -17.35 35.89
N LYS A 307 2.30 -16.27 35.84
CA LYS A 307 2.65 -15.00 35.20
C LYS A 307 2.92 -13.95 36.27
N GLY A 308 4.02 -13.22 36.15
CA GLY A 308 4.45 -12.21 37.13
C GLY A 308 4.68 -12.82 38.52
N SER A 309 4.48 -12.05 39.60
CA SER A 309 4.76 -12.54 40.95
C SER A 309 3.68 -13.47 41.55
N GLN A 310 2.40 -13.48 41.12
CA GLN A 310 1.36 -14.30 41.79
C GLN A 310 0.15 -14.80 40.95
N ASP A 311 0.05 -14.53 39.64
CA ASP A 311 -1.13 -14.99 38.86
C ASP A 311 -0.92 -16.41 38.30
N LYS A 312 -1.73 -17.39 38.73
CA LYS A 312 -1.73 -18.76 38.17
C LYS A 312 -2.30 -18.74 36.75
N VAL A 313 -1.53 -19.22 35.78
CA VAL A 313 -1.96 -19.22 34.37
C VAL A 313 -2.22 -20.64 33.87
N LEU A 314 -1.50 -21.66 34.35
CA LEU A 314 -1.72 -23.06 33.93
C LEU A 314 -1.17 -24.08 34.94
N ASP A 315 -1.80 -25.25 34.97
CA ASP A 315 -1.30 -26.44 35.67
C ASP A 315 -0.68 -27.40 34.64
N LEU A 316 0.64 -27.62 34.69
CA LEU A 316 1.33 -28.51 33.74
C LEU A 316 1.36 -29.97 34.23
N SER A 317 0.64 -30.31 35.30
CA SER A 317 0.54 -31.68 35.81
C SER A 317 -0.41 -32.56 34.96
N MET A 318 -0.14 -32.67 33.66
CA MET A 318 -0.60 -33.84 32.89
C MET A 318 0.61 -34.71 32.59
N LYS A 319 0.87 -35.61 33.54
CA LYS A 319 1.68 -36.81 33.32
C LYS A 319 1.06 -37.61 32.16
N HIS A 320 1.91 -38.09 31.25
CA HIS A 320 1.64 -39.32 30.51
C HIS A 320 1.51 -40.50 31.48
#